data_AF-A0A3C1WH51-F1
#
_entry.id   AF-A0A3C1WH51-F1
#
_cell.length_a   1.000
_cell.length_b   1.000
_cell.length_c   1.000
_cell.angle_alpha   90.00
_cell.angle_beta   90.00
_cell.angle_gamma   90.00
#
_symmetry.space_group_name_H-M   'P 1'
#
loop_
_entity.id
_entity.type
_entity.pdbx_description
1 polymer ?
#
loop_
_entity_poly.entity_id
_entity_poly.type
_entity_poly.pdbx_seq_one_letter_code
_entity_poly.pdbx_strand_id
1 'polypeptide(L)'
;MSLEHEETHLAPLIAICFVGNFLLGPLGEAFPTNSFGQLFSWQLASLLFMAGCSLFAAKLATDRWHISSAGFILLSIGQGIFYTIQNSTLSSESTAVYAAGILVFLPGMIFLCYYSRFPIWLRVFGVAATL
;
A
#
# COMPACT_ATOMS: atom_id res chain seq x y z
N MET A 1 -11.69 23.78 -11.88
CA MET A 1 -11.59 23.30 -10.48
C MET A 1 -10.36 23.97 -9.87
N SER A 2 -10.48 24.67 -8.75
CA SER A 2 -9.31 25.28 -8.11
C SER A 2 -8.52 24.21 -7.36
N LEU A 3 -7.18 24.32 -7.38
CA LEU A 3 -6.27 23.41 -6.67
C LEU A 3 -6.60 23.31 -5.17
N GLU A 4 -7.06 24.40 -4.55
CA GLU A 4 -7.52 24.43 -3.16
C GLU A 4 -8.68 23.47 -2.88
N HIS A 5 -9.61 23.29 -3.83
CA HIS A 5 -10.74 22.38 -3.64
C HIS A 5 -10.27 20.91 -3.66
N GLU A 6 -9.31 20.59 -4.50
CA GLU A 6 -8.74 19.24 -4.62
C GLU A 6 -7.92 18.87 -3.38
N GLU A 7 -7.12 19.81 -2.84
CA GLU A 7 -6.34 19.61 -1.62
C GLU A 7 -7.21 19.38 -0.37
N THR A 8 -8.37 20.03 -0.29
CA THR A 8 -9.29 19.90 0.85
C THR A 8 -9.85 18.47 0.96
N HIS A 9 -10.13 17.83 -0.19
CA HIS A 9 -10.67 16.46 -0.24
C HIS A 9 -9.60 15.38 -0.29
N LEU A 10 -8.35 15.74 -0.59
CA LEU A 10 -7.25 14.78 -0.73
C LEU A 10 -6.95 14.04 0.58
N ALA A 11 -6.86 14.76 1.71
CA ALA A 11 -6.59 14.16 3.01
C ALA A 11 -7.69 13.16 3.45
N PRO A 12 -8.99 13.48 3.40
CA PRO A 12 -10.03 12.51 3.74
C PRO A 12 -10.07 11.33 2.76
N LEU A 13 -9.83 11.53 1.46
CA LEU A 13 -9.73 10.42 0.50
C LEU A 13 -8.60 9.44 0.84
N ILE A 14 -7.41 9.95 1.16
CA ILE A 14 -6.27 9.13 1.61
C ILE A 14 -6.66 8.34 2.87
N ALA A 15 -7.30 9.00 3.84
CA ALA A 15 -7.73 8.34 5.08
C ALA A 15 -8.76 7.23 4.81
N ILE A 16 -9.75 7.48 3.94
CA ILE A 16 -10.76 6.49 3.54
C ILE A 16 -10.08 5.27 2.87
N CYS A 17 -9.10 5.48 2.01
CA CYS A 17 -8.34 4.41 1.38
C CYS A 17 -7.63 3.52 2.42
N PHE A 18 -6.87 4.11 3.35
CA PHE A 18 -6.15 3.34 4.36
C PHE A 18 -7.08 2.66 5.37
N VAL A 19 -8.12 3.35 5.84
CA VAL A 19 -9.13 2.77 6.74
C VAL A 19 -9.88 1.64 6.05
N GLY A 20 -10.28 1.83 4.79
CA GLY A 20 -10.94 0.80 4.00
C GLY A 20 -10.04 -0.43 3.78
N ASN A 21 -8.76 -0.23 3.47
CA ASN A 21 -7.79 -1.34 3.42
C ASN A 21 -7.70 -2.09 4.76
N PHE A 22 -7.57 -1.35 5.87
CA PHE A 22 -7.46 -1.93 7.21
C PHE A 22 -8.71 -2.70 7.65
N LEU A 23 -9.91 -2.26 7.24
CA LEU A 23 -11.16 -2.94 7.57
C LEU A 23 -11.41 -4.14 6.66
N LEU A 24 -11.18 -4.00 5.35
CA LEU A 24 -11.49 -5.05 4.37
C LEU A 24 -10.51 -6.24 4.41
N GLY A 25 -9.26 -6.02 4.85
CA GLY A 25 -8.29 -7.10 5.03
C GLY A 25 -8.82 -8.17 6.01
N PRO A 26 -9.06 -7.84 7.29
CA PRO A 26 -9.60 -8.75 8.30
C PRO A 26 -11.02 -9.22 8.00
N LEU A 27 -11.87 -8.38 7.38
CA LEU A 27 -13.21 -8.81 6.97
C LEU A 27 -13.17 -9.95 5.95
N GLY A 28 -12.11 -10.05 5.15
CA GLY A 28 -11.89 -11.19 4.25
C GLY A 28 -11.82 -12.53 4.98
N GLU A 29 -11.26 -12.55 6.20
CA GLU A 29 -11.13 -13.75 7.03
C GLU A 29 -12.46 -14.24 7.62
N ALA A 30 -13.49 -13.38 7.63
CA ALA A 30 -14.82 -13.77 8.09
C ALA A 30 -15.60 -14.59 7.05
N PHE A 31 -15.15 -14.59 5.80
CA PHE A 31 -15.79 -15.35 4.72
C PHE A 31 -15.18 -16.75 4.57
N PRO A 32 -15.93 -17.73 4.03
CA PRO A 32 -15.39 -19.06 3.77
C PRO A 32 -14.17 -19.02 2.85
N THR A 33 -13.19 -19.89 3.10
CA THR A 33 -11.96 -19.96 2.32
C THR A 33 -12.25 -20.18 0.83
N ASN A 34 -11.61 -19.39 -0.04
CA ASN A 34 -11.80 -19.35 -1.49
C ASN A 34 -13.21 -18.95 -1.96
N SER A 35 -14.03 -18.35 -1.10
CA SER A 35 -15.30 -17.78 -1.53
C SER A 35 -15.09 -16.45 -2.28
N PHE A 36 -16.05 -16.11 -3.15
CA PHE A 36 -16.04 -14.81 -3.85
C PHE A 36 -15.92 -13.62 -2.89
N GLY A 37 -16.58 -13.68 -1.73
CA GLY A 37 -16.53 -12.63 -0.71
C GLY A 37 -15.14 -12.41 -0.13
N GLN A 38 -14.42 -13.50 0.20
CA GLN A 38 -13.03 -13.41 0.66
C GLN A 38 -12.14 -12.79 -0.40
N LEU A 39 -12.20 -13.32 -1.64
CA LEU A 39 -11.38 -12.86 -2.75
C LEU A 39 -11.64 -11.39 -3.08
N PHE A 40 -12.91 -11.00 -3.16
CA PHE A 40 -13.30 -9.63 -3.44
C PHE A 40 -12.83 -8.66 -2.34
N SER A 41 -13.01 -9.04 -1.07
CA SER A 41 -12.57 -8.21 0.07
C SER A 41 -11.07 -7.98 0.07
N TRP A 42 -10.29 -9.03 -0.17
CA TRP A 42 -8.83 -8.94 -0.25
C TRP A 42 -8.33 -8.12 -1.45
N GLN A 43 -8.92 -8.33 -2.63
CA GLN A 43 -8.54 -7.57 -3.82
C GLN A 43 -8.93 -6.09 -3.68
N LEU A 44 -10.11 -5.80 -3.14
CA LEU A 44 -10.54 -4.43 -2.87
C LEU A 44 -9.66 -3.76 -1.81
N ALA A 45 -9.27 -4.49 -0.75
CA ALA A 45 -8.32 -3.98 0.24
C ALA A 45 -6.98 -3.62 -0.42
N SER A 46 -6.42 -4.49 -1.25
CA SER A 46 -5.18 -4.24 -2.00
C SER A 46 -5.28 -3.01 -2.90
N LEU A 47 -6.40 -2.86 -3.63
CA LEU A 47 -6.65 -1.69 -4.48
C LEU A 47 -6.73 -0.39 -3.67
N LEU A 48 -7.40 -0.40 -2.52
CA LEU A 48 -7.48 0.77 -1.64
C LEU A 48 -6.10 1.15 -1.09
N PHE A 49 -5.25 0.17 -0.74
CA PHE A 49 -3.88 0.43 -0.33
C PHE A 49 -3.08 1.11 -1.44
N MET A 50 -3.14 0.57 -2.67
CA MET A 50 -2.46 1.14 -3.83
C MET A 50 -2.94 2.56 -4.11
N ALA A 51 -4.26 2.80 -4.10
CA ALA A 51 -4.84 4.13 -4.29
C ALA A 51 -4.40 5.11 -3.19
N GLY A 52 -4.44 4.69 -1.93
CA GLY A 52 -3.99 5.50 -0.79
C GLY A 52 -2.51 5.87 -0.89
N CYS A 53 -1.64 4.92 -1.26
CA CYS A 53 -0.23 5.16 -1.49
C CYS A 53 0.00 6.15 -2.64
N SER A 54 -0.69 5.99 -3.76
CA SER A 54 -0.55 6.88 -4.93
C SER A 54 -1.00 8.31 -4.61
N LEU A 55 -2.15 8.48 -3.93
CA LEU A 55 -2.65 9.79 -3.51
C LEU A 55 -1.72 10.46 -2.50
N PHE A 56 -1.21 9.69 -1.53
CA PHE A 56 -0.30 10.24 -0.53
C PHE A 56 1.08 10.56 -1.10
N ALA A 57 1.56 9.77 -2.07
CA ALA A 57 2.76 10.10 -2.83
C ALA A 57 2.62 11.43 -3.59
N ALA A 58 1.48 11.63 -4.27
CA ALA A 58 1.20 12.87 -4.98
C ALA A 58 1.19 14.08 -4.02
N LYS A 59 0.54 13.94 -2.86
CA LYS A 59 0.56 14.97 -1.81
C LYS A 59 1.98 15.30 -1.35
N LEU A 60 2.77 14.28 -1.03
CA LEU A 60 4.16 14.44 -0.58
C LEU A 60 5.04 15.10 -1.63
N ALA A 61 4.79 14.82 -2.92
CA ALA A 61 5.50 15.48 -4.02
C ALA A 61 5.18 17.00 -4.06
N THR A 62 3.91 17.38 -3.89
CA THR A 62 3.50 18.79 -3.77
C THR A 62 4.16 19.47 -2.57
N ASP A 63 4.25 18.77 -1.45
CA ASP A 63 4.91 19.24 -0.22
C ASP A 63 6.46 19.19 -0.29
N ARG A 64 7.05 18.87 -1.46
CA ARG A 64 8.51 18.75 -1.71
C ARG A 64 9.23 17.63 -0.95
N TRP A 65 8.50 16.62 -0.49
CA TRP A 65 9.04 15.39 0.11
C TRP A 65 9.27 14.30 -0.95
N HIS A 66 10.20 14.55 -1.87
CA HIS A 66 10.41 13.70 -3.05
C HIS A 66 10.83 12.26 -2.70
N ILE A 67 11.73 12.08 -1.73
CA ILE A 67 12.22 10.74 -1.33
C ILE A 67 11.06 9.91 -0.75
N SER A 68 10.28 10.50 0.17
CA SER A 68 9.15 9.81 0.80
C SER A 68 8.02 9.55 -0.20
N SER A 69 7.77 10.47 -1.12
CA SER A 69 6.85 10.29 -2.25
C SER A 69 7.25 9.06 -3.11
N ALA A 70 8.53 8.98 -3.49
CA ALA A 70 9.06 7.81 -4.20
C ALA A 70 8.88 6.51 -3.39
N GLY A 71 9.04 6.57 -2.06
CA GLY A 71 8.75 5.45 -1.16
C GLY A 71 7.32 4.92 -1.32
N PHE A 72 6.31 5.79 -1.22
CA PHE A 72 4.91 5.40 -1.39
C PHE A 72 4.58 4.89 -2.80
N ILE A 73 5.23 5.44 -3.84
CA ILE A 73 5.10 4.90 -5.20
C ILE A 73 5.61 3.46 -5.27
N LEU A 74 6.79 3.18 -4.70
CA LEU A 74 7.35 1.83 -4.67
C LEU A 74 6.47 0.86 -3.87
N LEU A 75 5.87 1.30 -2.77
CA LEU A 75 4.89 0.48 -2.03
C LEU A 75 3.65 0.14 -2.86
N SER A 76 3.13 1.12 -3.60
CA SER A 76 1.98 0.91 -4.50
C SER A 76 2.32 -0.11 -5.60
N ILE A 77 3.52 -0.02 -6.19
CA ILE A 77 4.01 -0.98 -7.19
C ILE A 77 4.19 -2.37 -6.59
N GLY A 78 4.85 -2.47 -5.42
CA GLY A 78 5.06 -3.74 -4.73
C GLY A 78 3.74 -4.42 -4.36
N GLN A 79 2.76 -3.66 -3.85
CA GLN A 79 1.41 -4.18 -3.62
C GLN A 79 0.73 -4.61 -4.93
N GLY A 80 0.92 -3.88 -6.02
CA GLY A 80 0.44 -4.26 -7.33
C GLY A 80 1.02 -5.60 -7.82
N ILE A 81 2.27 -5.90 -7.49
CA ILE A 81 2.88 -7.21 -7.77
C ILE A 81 2.19 -8.29 -6.92
N PHE A 82 2.05 -8.07 -5.60
CA PHE A 82 1.39 -9.04 -4.71
C PHE A 82 -0.08 -9.29 -5.08
N TYR A 83 -0.79 -8.26 -5.54
CA TYR A 83 -2.16 -8.33 -6.05
C TYR A 83 -2.30 -9.38 -7.17
N THR A 84 -1.31 -9.48 -8.07
CA THR A 84 -1.37 -10.42 -9.21
C THR A 84 -1.25 -11.88 -8.81
N ILE A 85 -0.62 -12.17 -7.66
CA ILE A 85 -0.34 -13.54 -7.20
C ILE A 85 -1.19 -13.97 -6.00
N GLN A 86 -2.08 -13.09 -5.51
CA GLN A 86 -2.88 -13.29 -4.30
C GLN A 86 -3.78 -14.55 -4.35
N ASN A 87 -4.06 -15.06 -5.56
CA ASN A 87 -4.85 -16.27 -5.80
C ASN A 87 -4.09 -17.37 -6.57
N SER A 88 -2.77 -17.23 -6.71
CA SER A 88 -1.95 -18.22 -7.39
C SER A 88 -1.60 -19.37 -6.44
N THR A 89 -1.65 -20.60 -6.94
CA THR A 89 -1.04 -21.75 -6.25
C THR A 89 0.47 -21.51 -6.13
N LEU A 90 1.05 -21.83 -4.97
CA LEU A 90 2.49 -21.76 -4.71
C LEU A 90 3.28 -22.59 -5.74
N SER A 91 3.68 -21.94 -6.84
CA SER A 91 4.58 -22.46 -7.86
C SER A 91 5.94 -21.78 -7.76
N SER A 92 6.97 -22.31 -8.42
CA SER A 92 8.27 -21.64 -8.50
C SER A 92 8.17 -20.26 -9.14
N GLU A 93 7.26 -20.10 -10.11
CA GLU A 93 6.98 -18.82 -10.76
C GLU A 93 6.33 -17.82 -9.80
N SER A 94 5.31 -18.24 -9.04
CA SER A 94 4.66 -17.36 -8.04
C SER A 94 5.63 -16.95 -6.94
N THR A 95 6.56 -17.83 -6.57
CA THR A 95 7.62 -17.52 -5.59
C THR A 95 8.60 -16.48 -6.12
N ALA A 96 8.99 -16.58 -7.40
CA ALA A 96 9.87 -15.58 -8.03
C ALA A 96 9.19 -14.21 -8.14
N VAL A 97 7.90 -14.16 -8.48
CA VAL A 97 7.12 -12.92 -8.52
C VAL A 97 6.97 -12.32 -7.11
N TYR A 98 6.76 -13.16 -6.09
CA TYR A 98 6.71 -12.71 -4.70
C TYR A 98 8.04 -12.08 -4.26
N ALA A 99 9.17 -12.71 -4.59
CA ALA A 99 10.50 -12.16 -4.31
C ALA A 99 10.74 -10.82 -5.05
N ALA A 100 10.28 -10.69 -6.29
CA ALA A 100 10.32 -9.42 -7.02
C ALA A 100 9.48 -8.34 -6.32
N GLY A 101 8.29 -8.70 -5.80
CA GLY A 101 7.47 -7.83 -4.99
C GLY A 101 8.22 -7.29 -3.76
N ILE A 102 8.85 -8.17 -2.99
CA ILE A 102 9.66 -7.80 -1.82
C ILE A 102 10.82 -6.87 -2.21
N LEU A 103 11.53 -7.19 -3.29
CA LEU A 103 12.67 -6.38 -3.77
C LEU A 103 12.28 -4.95 -4.14
N VAL A 104 11.03 -4.73 -4.56
CA VAL A 104 10.47 -3.39 -4.83
C VAL A 104 9.93 -2.75 -3.54
N PHE A 105 9.32 -3.55 -2.67
CA PHE A 105 8.68 -3.07 -1.44
C PHE A 105 9.72 -2.56 -0.41
N LEU A 106 10.83 -3.28 -0.26
CA LEU A 106 11.89 -2.99 0.72
C LEU A 106 12.55 -1.61 0.54
N PRO A 107 13.02 -1.20 -0.66
CA PRO A 107 13.52 0.17 -0.86
C PRO A 107 12.42 1.21 -0.65
N GLY A 108 11.16 0.89 -0.97
CA GLY A 108 10.01 1.75 -0.66
C GLY A 108 9.91 2.05 0.84
N MET A 109 9.99 1.02 1.69
CA MET A 109 9.98 1.17 3.14
C MET A 109 11.20 1.93 3.69
N ILE A 110 12.39 1.69 3.12
CA ILE A 110 13.59 2.45 3.48
C ILE A 110 13.40 3.94 3.18
N PHE A 111 12.83 4.29 2.03
CA PHE A 111 12.55 5.69 1.68
C PHE A 111 11.52 6.35 2.60
N LEU A 112 10.56 5.59 3.12
CA LEU A 112 9.64 6.09 4.15
C LEU A 112 10.34 6.42 5.47
N CYS A 113 11.45 5.74 5.79
CA CYS A 113 12.24 6.06 6.98
C CYS A 113 12.89 7.45 6.92
N TYR A 114 13.10 8.00 5.72
CA TYR A 114 13.57 9.38 5.54
C TYR A 114 12.50 10.43 5.81
N TYR A 115 11.21 10.05 5.89
CA TYR A 115 10.14 10.99 6.18
C TYR A 115 10.20 11.42 7.65
N SER A 116 10.72 12.63 7.89
CA SER A 116 11.00 13.13 9.24
C SER A 116 9.75 13.30 10.12
N ARG A 117 8.55 13.39 9.53
CA ARG A 117 7.29 13.53 10.26
C ARG A 117 6.70 12.22 10.77
N PHE A 118 7.14 11.05 10.30
CA PHE A 118 6.71 9.80 10.95
C PHE A 118 7.44 9.60 12.28
N PRO A 119 6.75 9.24 13.38
CA PRO A 119 7.42 8.85 14.61
C PRO A 119 8.33 7.65 14.35
N ILE A 120 9.49 7.61 15.01
CA ILE A 120 10.54 6.58 14.81
C ILE A 120 9.99 5.16 14.92
N TRP A 121 9.06 4.93 15.86
CA TRP A 121 8.40 3.63 16.03
C TRP A 121 7.69 3.15 14.76
N LEU A 122 6.95 4.01 14.06
CA LEU A 122 6.28 3.62 12.81
C LEU A 122 7.27 3.29 11.68
N ARG A 123 8.45 3.93 11.67
CA ARG A 123 9.51 3.62 10.71
C ARG A 123 10.11 2.23 10.96
N VAL A 124 10.42 1.94 12.22
CA VAL A 124 11.01 0.65 12.64
C VAL A 124 10.02 -0.50 12.47
N PHE A 125 8.76 -0.32 12.91
CA PHE A 125 7.72 -1.33 12.70
C PHE A 125 7.43 -1.57 11.23
N GLY A 126 7.44 -0.52 10.41
CA GLY A 126 7.29 -0.65 8.98
C GLY A 126 8.34 -1.58 8.37
N VAL A 127 9.62 -1.30 8.62
CA VAL A 127 10.72 -2.13 8.08
C VAL A 127 10.66 -3.56 8.62
N ALA A 128 10.41 -3.72 9.92
CA ALA A 128 10.32 -5.04 10.54
C ALA A 128 9.15 -5.88 10.00
N ALA A 129 8.02 -5.28 9.65
CA ALA A 129 6.89 -5.98 9.05
C ALA A 129 7.17 -6.48 7.62
N THR A 130 8.23 -5.98 6.98
CA THR A 130 8.62 -6.35 5.61
C THR A 130 9.81 -7.29 5.51
N LEU A 131 10.41 -7.67 6.65
CA LEU A 131 11.45 -8.68 6.80
C LEU A 131 10.85 -10.00 7.28
#